data_AF-A0A6I6DNZ8-F1
#
_entry.id   AF-A0A6I6DNZ8-F1
#
_cell.length_a   1.000
_cell.length_b   1.000
_cell.length_c   1.000
_cell.angle_alpha   90.00
_cell.angle_beta   90.00
_cell.angle_gamma   90.00
#
_symmetry.space_group_name_H-M   'P 1'
#
loop_
_entity.id
_entity.type
_entity.pdbx_description
1 polymer ?
#
loop_
_entity_poly.entity_id
_entity_poly.type
_entity_poly.pdbx_seq_one_letter_code
_entity_poly.pdbx_strand_id
1 'polypeptide(L)' 'MPKPTPAQLIDFEKTHWVHDGAKEEAIRRVLGLTPARYYVLLARAVADLEGIRHDALWAARIRRRTERERAA' A
#
# COMPACT_ATOMS: atom_id res chain seq x y z
N MET A 1 13.00 6.11 -11.81
CA MET A 1 11.76 6.77 -11.33
C MET A 1 11.92 7.10 -9.86
N PRO A 2 11.48 8.28 -9.39
CA PRO A 2 11.48 8.59 -7.96
C PRO A 2 10.62 7.54 -7.23
N LYS A 3 11.03 7.17 -6.01
CA LYS A 3 10.28 6.22 -5.18
C LYS A 3 8.89 6.82 -4.88
N PRO A 4 7.80 6.04 -5.00
CA PRO A 4 6.47 6.54 -4.68
C PRO A 4 6.41 6.97 -3.22
N THR A 5 5.73 8.09 -2.96
CA THR A 5 5.55 8.64 -1.62
C THR A 5 4.55 7.80 -0.82
N PRO A 6 4.53 7.90 0.52
CA PRO A 6 3.52 7.25 1.34
C PRO A 6 2.08 7.55 0.91
N ALA A 7 1.78 8.81 0.55
CA ALA A 7 0.47 9.23 0.06
C ALA A 7 0.08 8.51 -1.24
N GLN A 8 0.99 8.42 -2.22
CA GLN A 8 0.74 7.74 -3.50
C GLN A 8 0.43 6.25 -3.31
N LEU A 9 1.10 5.61 -2.36
CA LEU A 9 0.86 4.19 -2.04
C LEU A 9 -0.51 3.97 -1.43
N ILE A 10 -0.95 4.88 -0.55
CA ILE A 10 -2.27 4.82 0.09
C ILE A 10 -3.38 5.11 -0.92
N ASP A 11 -3.22 6.12 -1.77
CA ASP A 11 -4.22 6.45 -2.80
C ASP A 11 -4.37 5.33 -3.84
N PHE A 12 -3.26 4.67 -4.21
CA PHE A 12 -3.30 3.50 -5.07
C PHE A 12 -4.04 2.32 -4.39
N GLU A 13 -3.80 2.08 -3.10
CA GLU A 13 -4.48 1.00 -2.36
C GLU A 13 -6.00 1.25 -2.27
N LYS A 14 -6.42 2.50 -2.07
CA LYS A 14 -7.83 2.89 -2.01
C LYS A 14 -8.59 2.56 -3.30
N THR A 15 -7.93 2.73 -4.44
CA THR A 15 -8.51 2.44 -5.77
C THR A 15 -8.45 0.96 -6.13
N HIS A 16 -7.47 0.22 -5.60
CA HIS A 16 -7.24 -1.19 -5.91
C HIS A 16 -7.41 -2.09 -4.67
N TRP A 17 -8.48 -1.93 -3.91
CA TRP A 17 -8.63 -2.59 -2.60
C TRP A 17 -8.82 -4.12 -2.68
N VAL A 18 -9.25 -4.65 -3.83
CA VAL A 18 -9.40 -6.10 -4.09
C VAL A 18 -8.05 -6.68 -4.52
N HIS A 19 -7.62 -7.78 -3.89
CA HIS A 19 -6.44 -8.51 -4.32
C HIS A 19 -6.80 -9.50 -5.43
N ASP A 20 -6.71 -9.04 -6.66
CA ASP A 20 -6.82 -9.85 -7.87
C ASP A 20 -5.56 -9.73 -8.73
N GLY A 21 -5.45 -10.56 -9.77
CA GLY A 21 -4.33 -10.49 -10.72
C GLY A 21 -4.24 -9.13 -11.44
N ALA A 22 -5.36 -8.42 -11.57
CA ALA A 22 -5.40 -7.09 -12.18
C ALA A 22 -4.69 -6.05 -11.31
N LYS A 23 -4.82 -6.13 -9.98
CA LYS A 23 -4.06 -5.30 -9.03
C LYS A 23 -2.56 -5.51 -9.17
N GLU A 24 -2.09 -6.75 -9.26
CA GLU A 24 -0.66 -7.00 -9.41
C GLU A 24 -0.10 -6.43 -10.71
N GLU A 25 -0.85 -6.58 -11.80
CA GLU A 25 -0.49 -5.98 -13.09
C GLU A 25 -0.49 -4.46 -13.03
N ALA A 26 -1.48 -3.86 -12.35
CA ALA A 26 -1.54 -2.42 -12.12
C ALA A 26 -0.37 -1.91 -11.27
N ILE A 27 0.07 -2.65 -10.24
CA ILE A 27 1.25 -2.31 -9.45
C ILE A 27 2.49 -2.25 -10.35
N ARG A 28 2.66 -3.23 -11.25
CA ARG A 28 3.81 -3.26 -12.19
C ARG A 28 3.73 -2.11 -13.19
N ARG A 29 2.56 -1.84 -13.77
CA ARG A 29 2.37 -0.83 -14.83
C ARG A 29 2.36 0.61 -14.32
N VAL A 30 1.69 0.88 -13.20
CA VAL A 30 1.47 2.23 -12.67
C VAL A 30 2.62 2.67 -11.77
N LEU A 31 3.06 1.79 -10.87
CA LEU A 31 4.10 2.13 -9.90
C LEU A 31 5.50 1.70 -10.34
N GLY A 32 5.62 0.86 -11.38
CA GLY A 32 6.90 0.30 -11.81
C GLY A 32 7.54 -0.60 -10.74
N LEU A 33 6.72 -1.16 -9.83
CA LEU A 33 7.17 -1.97 -8.71
C LEU A 33 6.79 -3.44 -8.90
N THR A 34 7.53 -4.32 -8.24
CA THR A 34 7.06 -5.69 -8.03
C THR A 34 5.99 -5.71 -6.93
N PRO A 35 5.00 -6.62 -6.97
CA PRO A 35 3.99 -6.72 -5.91
C PRO A 35 4.60 -6.88 -4.51
N ALA A 36 5.63 -7.69 -4.36
CA ALA A 36 6.35 -7.85 -3.10
C ALA A 36 6.94 -6.52 -2.59
N ARG A 37 7.57 -5.74 -3.49
CA ARG A 37 8.14 -4.44 -3.11
C ARG A 37 7.07 -3.42 -2.73
N TYR A 38 5.94 -3.46 -3.43
CA TYR A 38 4.78 -2.63 -3.13
C TYR A 38 4.27 -2.85 -1.71
N TYR A 39 4.00 -4.10 -1.30
CA TYR A 39 3.47 -4.38 0.04
C TYR A 39 4.45 -4.00 1.16
N VAL A 40 5.77 -4.14 0.93
CA VAL A 40 6.79 -3.66 1.87
C VAL A 40 6.75 -2.14 2.03
N LEU A 41 6.60 -1.40 0.92
CA LEU A 41 6.51 0.06 0.95
C LEU A 41 5.18 0.51 1.56
N LEU A 42 4.07 -0.15 1.23
CA LEU A 42 2.75 0.14 1.78
C LEU A 42 2.75 -0.04 3.30
N ALA A 43 3.32 -1.14 3.80
CA ALA A 43 3.43 -1.40 5.25
C ALA A 43 4.25 -0.31 5.98
N ARG A 44 5.27 0.27 5.32
CA ARG A 44 6.04 1.40 5.87
C ARG A 44 5.24 2.70 5.79
N ALA A 45 4.57 2.96 4.67
CA ALA A 45 3.78 4.16 4.45
C ALA A 45 2.68 4.31 5.52
N VAL A 46 2.00 3.22 5.87
CA VAL A 46 0.92 3.26 6.88
C VAL A 46 1.43 3.34 8.33
N ALA A 47 2.72 3.09 8.55
CA ALA A 47 3.38 3.28 9.84
C ALA A 47 4.08 4.65 9.95
N ASP A 48 4.23 5.36 8.84
CA ASP A 48 4.90 6.65 8.77
C ASP A 48 3.95 7.82 9.07
N LEU A 49 4.47 8.88 9.68
CA LEU A 49 3.71 10.08 10.02
C LEU A 49 3.09 10.76 8.79
N GLU A 50 3.75 10.75 7.64
CA GLU A 50 3.20 11.32 6.40
C GLU A 50 1.97 10.54 5.92
N GLY A 51 2.03 9.21 5.94
CA GLY A 51 0.90 8.37 5.54
C GLY A 51 -0.29 8.50 6.50
N ILE A 52 -0.02 8.61 7.81
CA ILE A 52 -1.07 8.84 8.82
C ILE A 52 -1.72 10.21 8.64
N ARG A 53 -0.92 11.26 8.36
CA ARG A 53 -1.45 12.61 8.09
C ARG A 53 -2.29 12.67 6.82
N HIS A 54 -1.93 11.88 5.81
CA HIS A 54 -2.67 11.80 4.55
C HIS A 54 -4.03 11.12 4.73
N ASP A 55 -4.08 9.93 5.33
CA ASP A 55 -5.33 9.21 5.59
C ASP A 55 -5.19 8.23 6.77
N ALA A 56 -5.49 8.73 7.98
CA ALA A 56 -5.39 7.94 9.21
C ALA A 56 -6.33 6.73 9.25
N LEU A 57 -7.52 6.83 8.64
CA LEU A 57 -8.52 5.75 8.65
C LEU A 57 -8.07 4.59 7.76
N TRP A 58 -7.60 4.90 6.55
CA TRP A 58 -7.08 3.87 5.65
C TRP A 58 -5.76 3.28 6.14
N ALA A 59 -4.85 4.11 6.67
CA ALA A 59 -3.62 3.62 7.29
C ALA A 59 -3.92 2.61 8.41
N ALA A 60 -4.85 2.91 9.30
CA ALA A 60 -5.26 2.00 10.37
C ALA A 60 -5.92 0.71 9.83
N ARG A 61 -6.74 0.80 8.78
CA ARG A 61 -7.38 -0.37 8.15
C ARG A 61 -6.35 -1.32 7.53
N ILE A 62 -5.39 -0.77 6.79
CA ILE A 62 -4.32 -1.55 6.14
C ILE A 62 -3.43 -2.20 7.21
N ARG A 63 -3.04 -1.45 8.26
CA ARG A 63 -2.25 -2.01 9.38
C ARG A 63 -2.93 -3.22 10.01
N ARG A 64 -4.22 -3.14 10.33
CA ARG A 64 -4.97 -4.26 10.91
C ARG A 64 -5.01 -5.47 9.98
N ARG A 65 -5.07 -5.27 8.66
CA ARG A 65 -5.03 -6.36 7.68
C ARG A 65 -3.66 -7.02 7.66
N THR A 66 -2.58 -6.24 7.54
CA THR A 66 -1.21 -6.76 7.51
C THR A 66 -0.84 -7.48 8.81
N GLU A 67 -1.31 -7.00 9.97
CA GLU A 67 -1.13 -7.68 11.26
C GLU A 67 -1.82 -9.05 11.27
N ARG A 68 -3.03 -9.17 10.69
CA ARG A 68 -3.74 -10.45 10.55
C ARG A 68 -3.03 -11.41 9.58
N GLU A 69 -2.56 -10.90 8.45
CA GLU A 69 -1.84 -11.71 7.44
C GLU A 69 -0.49 -12.24 7.97
N ARG A 70 0.16 -11.52 8.90
CA ARG A 70 1.42 -11.96 9.53
C ARG A 70 1.24 -12.94 10.69
N ALA A 71 0.05 -12.98 11.29
CA ALA A 71 -0.27 -13.84 12.43
C ALA A 71 -0.88 -15.19 12.03
N ALA A 72 -1.10 -15.42 10.73
CA ALA A 72 -1.56 -16.66 10.13
C ALA A 72 -0.38 -17.43 9.50
#